data_AF-K2AI87-F1
#
_entry.id   AF-K2AI87-F1
#
_cell.length_a   1.000
_cell.length_b   1.000
_cell.length_c   1.000
_cell.angle_alpha   90.00
_cell.angle_beta   90.00
_cell.angle_gamma   90.00
#
_symmetry.space_group_name_H-M   'P 1'
#
loop_
_entity.id
_entity.type
_entity.pdbx_description
1 polymer ?
#
loop_
_entity_poly.entity_id
_entity_poly.type
_entity_poly.pdbx_seq_one_letter_code
_entity_poly.pdbx_strand_id
1 'polypeptide(L)'
;MGAGLTMEALRQTAIRGGRRALDLVGGVILISPDIDVDVFKRSAHEMGGLPQPFVIFGSDRDRFLRISAMLTGQEERLGSLSDVSKVADLEVTFLDVGAFSEGAGHFTVGDSAALILLLDRIADLEGAFEADRQARVGLLPGVVLTVQNATQIVLHPVAGMASELAR
;
A
#
# COMPACT_ATOMS: atom_id res chain seq x y z
N MET A 1 11.87 -3.65 8.50
CA MET A 1 12.08 -3.14 9.89
C MET A 1 11.15 -1.99 10.30
N GLY A 2 11.25 -0.79 9.71
CA GLY A 2 10.48 0.40 10.18
C GLY A 2 8.95 0.20 10.24
N ALA A 3 8.37 -0.37 9.19
CA ALA A 3 6.93 -0.67 9.15
C ALA A 3 6.45 -1.59 10.27
N GLY A 4 7.26 -2.59 10.64
CA GLY A 4 6.94 -3.50 11.75
C GLY A 4 6.92 -2.79 13.10
N LEU A 5 7.86 -1.87 13.34
CA LEU A 5 7.88 -1.05 14.56
C LEU A 5 6.67 -0.11 14.63
N THR A 6 6.32 0.53 13.50
CA THR A 6 5.12 1.36 13.41
C THR A 6 3.86 0.55 13.72
N MET A 7 3.71 -0.63 13.11
CA MET A 7 2.57 -1.52 13.37
C MET A 7 2.49 -1.96 14.83
N GLU A 8 3.62 -2.35 15.43
CA GLU A 8 3.64 -2.76 16.84
C GLU A 8 3.31 -1.59 17.79
N ALA A 9 3.80 -0.38 17.50
CA ALA A 9 3.46 0.80 18.28
C ALA A 9 1.96 1.15 18.23
N LEU A 10 1.36 1.10 17.03
CA LEU A 10 -0.07 1.28 16.84
C LEU A 10 -0.87 0.20 17.58
N ARG A 11 -0.46 -1.07 17.45
CA ARG A 11 -1.07 -2.21 18.13
C ARG A 11 -1.02 -2.07 19.65
N GLN A 12 0.15 -1.77 20.22
CA GLN A 12 0.32 -1.56 21.66
C GLN A 12 -0.55 -0.42 22.17
N THR A 13 -0.67 0.66 21.40
CA THR A 13 -1.53 1.79 21.74
C THR A 13 -3.00 1.39 21.76
N ALA A 14 -3.44 0.64 20.74
CA ALA A 14 -4.82 0.15 20.66
C ALA A 14 -5.19 -0.75 21.85
N ILE A 15 -4.40 -1.79 22.10
CA ILE A 15 -4.70 -2.81 23.12
C ILE A 15 -4.58 -2.27 24.55
N ARG A 16 -3.87 -1.16 24.77
CA ARG A 16 -3.77 -0.47 26.07
C ARG A 16 -4.88 0.56 26.30
N GLY A 17 -5.91 0.59 25.45
CA GLY A 17 -7.04 1.51 25.57
C GLY A 17 -6.76 2.91 25.01
N GLY A 18 -5.68 3.09 24.25
CA GLY A 18 -5.27 4.35 23.63
C GLY A 18 -6.05 4.71 22.36
N ARG A 19 -7.30 4.26 22.19
CA ARG A 19 -8.06 4.49 20.94
C ARG A 19 -8.18 5.98 20.59
N ARG A 20 -8.42 6.84 21.60
CA ARG A 20 -8.44 8.29 21.43
C ARG A 20 -7.13 8.87 20.88
N ALA A 21 -5.99 8.25 21.19
CA ALA A 21 -4.71 8.68 20.66
C ALA A 21 -4.54 8.23 19.20
N LEU A 22 -5.09 7.07 18.83
CA LEU A 22 -5.13 6.62 17.44
C LEU A 22 -6.05 7.47 16.57
N ASP A 23 -7.13 8.02 17.14
CA ASP A 23 -8.02 8.94 16.43
C ASP A 23 -7.34 10.29 16.08
N LEU A 24 -6.19 10.59 16.70
CA LEU A 24 -5.36 11.75 16.35
C LEU A 24 -4.40 11.47 15.19
N VAL A 25 -4.25 10.20 14.79
CA VAL A 25 -3.40 9.82 13.66
C VAL A 25 -4.21 10.03 12.38
N GLY A 26 -3.92 11.10 11.65
CA GLY A 26 -4.62 11.47 10.41
C GLY A 26 -4.38 10.54 9.22
N GLY A 27 -3.65 9.43 9.40
CA GLY A 27 -3.37 8.42 8.40
C GLY A 27 -2.04 7.71 8.64
N VAL A 28 -1.86 6.55 8.00
CA VAL A 28 -0.60 5.79 8.02
C VAL A 28 -0.22 5.43 6.60
N ILE A 29 1.01 5.75 6.23
CA ILE A 29 1.61 5.36 4.95
C ILE A 29 2.79 4.45 5.24
N LEU A 30 2.72 3.21 4.76
CA LEU A 30 3.82 2.25 4.81
C LEU A 30 4.48 2.15 3.44
N ILE A 31 5.79 2.40 3.38
CA ILE A 31 6.56 2.35 2.14
C ILE A 31 7.39 1.07 2.11
N SER A 32 7.13 0.23 1.10
CA SER A 32 7.77 -1.08 0.89
C SER A 32 7.90 -1.87 2.20
N PRO A 33 6.79 -2.10 2.93
CA PRO A 33 6.87 -2.69 4.26
C PRO A 33 7.36 -4.13 4.24
N ASP A 34 8.49 -4.34 4.90
CA ASP A 34 9.06 -5.66 5.16
C ASP A 34 8.45 -6.26 6.44
N ILE A 35 7.18 -6.65 6.36
CA ILE A 35 6.39 -7.34 7.40
C ILE A 35 5.61 -8.46 6.73
N ASP A 36 5.50 -9.63 7.38
CA ASP A 36 4.66 -10.71 6.85
C ASP A 36 3.19 -10.29 6.81
N VAL A 37 2.48 -10.70 5.75
CA VAL A 37 1.05 -10.40 5.59
C VAL A 37 0.26 -10.88 6.80
N ASP A 38 0.56 -12.08 7.31
CA ASP A 38 -0.14 -12.64 8.47
C ASP A 38 0.13 -11.87 9.76
N VAL A 39 1.37 -11.39 9.96
CA VAL A 39 1.74 -10.56 11.11
C VAL A 39 1.05 -9.20 11.05
N PHE A 40 0.97 -8.60 9.85
CA PHE A 40 0.23 -7.37 9.61
C PHE A 40 -1.25 -7.56 9.93
N LYS A 41 -1.89 -8.60 9.39
CA LYS A 41 -3.31 -8.91 9.63
C LYS A 41 -3.61 -9.11 11.10
N ARG A 42 -2.81 -9.92 11.78
CA ARG A 42 -2.98 -10.15 13.21
C ARG A 42 -2.90 -8.85 14.00
N SER A 43 -1.93 -8.00 13.69
CA SER A 43 -1.78 -6.70 14.33
C SER A 43 -3.00 -5.80 14.09
N ALA A 44 -3.49 -5.74 12.86
CA ALA A 44 -4.67 -4.96 12.48
C ALA A 44 -5.96 -5.46 13.17
N HIS A 45 -6.16 -6.77 13.29
CA HIS A 45 -7.30 -7.34 13.99
C HIS A 45 -7.24 -7.10 15.50
N GLU A 46 -6.06 -7.24 16.12
CA GLU A 46 -5.87 -6.97 17.54
C GLU A 46 -6.12 -5.48 17.89
N MET A 47 -5.90 -4.58 16.93
CA MET A 47 -6.25 -3.17 17.07
C MET A 47 -7.77 -2.89 17.02
N GLY A 48 -8.58 -3.79 16.45
CA GLY A 48 -10.02 -3.57 16.22
C GLY A 48 -10.31 -2.46 15.19
N GLY A 49 -9.37 -2.16 14.31
CA GLY A 49 -9.49 -1.14 13.26
C GLY A 49 -8.20 -0.35 13.07
N LEU A 50 -7.91 -0.03 11.80
CA LEU A 50 -6.74 0.75 11.39
C LEU A 50 -7.06 2.25 11.37
N PRO A 51 -6.10 3.14 11.73
CA PRO A 51 -6.23 4.56 11.45
C PRO A 51 -6.39 4.80 9.95
N GLN A 52 -7.33 5.66 9.55
CA GLN A 52 -7.62 5.93 8.14
C GLN A 52 -7.15 7.33 7.73
N PRO A 53 -6.63 7.49 6.50
CA PRO A 53 -6.40 6.43 5.51
C PRO A 53 -5.19 5.54 5.87
N PHE A 54 -5.30 4.24 5.59
CA PHE A 54 -4.19 3.29 5.72
C PHE A 54 -3.66 2.88 4.35
N VAL A 55 -2.50 3.40 3.96
CA VAL A 55 -1.92 3.23 2.62
C VAL A 55 -0.63 2.42 2.67
N ILE A 56 -0.47 1.47 1.76
CA ILE A 56 0.70 0.62 1.62
C ILE A 56 1.24 0.80 0.21
N PHE A 57 2.46 1.30 0.10
CA PHE A 57 3.20 1.32 -1.17
C PHE A 57 4.00 0.02 -1.27
N GLY A 58 3.79 -0.72 -2.34
CA GLY A 58 4.51 -1.96 -2.60
C GLY A 58 4.81 -2.14 -4.08
N SER A 59 5.53 -3.20 -4.40
CA SER A 59 5.76 -3.60 -5.78
C SER A 59 5.76 -5.10 -5.89
N ASP A 60 4.90 -5.63 -6.76
CA ASP A 60 4.97 -7.03 -7.17
C ASP A 60 5.93 -7.16 -8.35
N ARG A 61 7.22 -7.40 -8.08
CA ARG A 61 8.16 -7.82 -9.15
C ARG A 61 8.32 -9.33 -9.16
N ASP A 62 8.22 -9.86 -10.37
CA ASP A 62 8.28 -11.28 -10.75
C ASP A 62 7.17 -12.16 -10.17
N ARG A 63 5.96 -11.97 -10.70
CA ARG A 63 4.84 -12.93 -10.64
C ARG A 63 5.29 -14.38 -10.88
N PHE A 64 6.29 -14.60 -11.76
CA PHE A 64 6.85 -15.92 -12.05
C PHE A 64 7.75 -16.49 -10.94
N LEU A 65 8.67 -15.70 -10.37
CA LEU A 65 9.55 -16.14 -9.28
C LEU A 65 8.76 -16.39 -7.98
N ARG A 66 7.61 -15.73 -7.80
CA ARG A 66 6.78 -15.86 -6.60
C ARG A 66 5.80 -17.02 -6.61
N ILE A 67 5.39 -17.52 -7.78
CA ILE A 67 4.67 -18.81 -7.86
C ILE A 67 5.58 -19.92 -7.28
N SER A 68 6.89 -19.85 -7.55
CA SER A 68 7.87 -20.74 -6.90
C SER A 68 7.93 -20.53 -5.38
N ALA A 69 7.96 -19.28 -4.89
CA ALA A 69 7.95 -18.98 -3.46
C ALA A 69 6.70 -19.53 -2.73
N MET A 70 5.52 -19.41 -3.35
CA MET A 70 4.25 -19.96 -2.83
C MET A 70 4.29 -21.48 -2.75
N LEU A 71 4.86 -22.15 -3.76
CA LEU A 71 5.04 -23.61 -3.76
C LEU A 71 6.07 -24.07 -2.72
N THR A 72 7.05 -23.23 -2.37
CA THR A 72 8.04 -23.51 -1.33
C THR A 72 7.59 -23.16 0.09
N GLY A 73 6.38 -22.60 0.25
CA GLY A 73 5.84 -22.23 1.57
C GLY A 73 6.51 -21.02 2.22
N GLN A 74 7.09 -20.11 1.43
CA GLN A 74 7.66 -18.87 1.99
C GLN A 74 6.55 -17.91 2.40
N GLU A 75 6.71 -17.30 3.59
CA GLU A 75 5.82 -16.25 4.07
C GLU A 75 5.89 -15.03 3.16
N GLU A 76 4.72 -14.54 2.74
CA GLU A 76 4.61 -13.39 1.86
C GLU A 76 4.75 -12.09 2.64
N ARG A 77 5.59 -11.18 2.15
CA ARG A 77 5.79 -9.84 2.72
C ARG A 77 4.77 -8.85 2.14
N LEU A 78 4.28 -7.95 3.00
CA LEU A 78 3.27 -6.96 2.67
C LEU A 78 3.73 -5.99 1.56
N GLY A 79 4.99 -5.57 1.56
CA GLY A 79 5.54 -4.67 0.52
C GLY A 79 5.67 -5.32 -0.86
N SER A 80 5.55 -6.64 -0.92
CA SER A 80 5.49 -7.42 -2.14
C SER A 80 4.20 -8.24 -2.12
N LEU A 81 3.02 -7.66 -1.91
CA LEU A 81 1.76 -8.39 -1.93
C LEU A 81 1.47 -8.89 -3.37
N SER A 82 1.07 -10.16 -3.56
CA SER A 82 0.73 -10.68 -4.91
C SER A 82 -0.74 -10.51 -5.24
N ASP A 83 -1.57 -10.57 -4.21
CA ASP A 83 -3.01 -10.57 -4.31
C ASP A 83 -3.59 -9.78 -3.15
N VAL A 84 -4.28 -8.70 -3.48
CA VAL A 84 -4.96 -7.84 -2.50
C VAL A 84 -6.07 -8.58 -1.75
N SER A 85 -6.58 -9.71 -2.29
CA SER A 85 -7.58 -10.55 -1.63
C SER A 85 -7.13 -11.04 -0.24
N LYS A 86 -5.81 -11.16 -0.01
CA LYS A 86 -5.26 -11.61 1.27
C LYS A 86 -5.48 -10.61 2.41
N VAL A 87 -5.67 -9.34 2.09
CA VAL A 87 -5.96 -8.26 3.05
C VAL A 87 -7.36 -7.66 2.86
N ALA A 88 -8.21 -8.31 2.06
CA ALA A 88 -9.56 -7.82 1.70
C ALA A 88 -10.50 -7.59 2.88
N ASP A 89 -10.25 -8.25 4.00
CA ASP A 89 -10.97 -8.07 5.26
C ASP A 89 -10.59 -6.79 6.02
N LEU A 90 -9.52 -6.10 5.60
CA LEU A 90 -9.02 -4.88 6.19
C LEU A 90 -9.28 -3.68 5.28
N GLU A 91 -9.59 -2.53 5.87
CA GLU A 91 -9.71 -1.27 5.14
C GLU A 91 -8.32 -0.70 4.87
N VAL A 92 -7.73 -1.10 3.74
CA VAL A 92 -6.38 -0.71 3.32
C VAL A 92 -6.34 -0.34 1.84
N THR A 93 -5.46 0.60 1.49
CA THR A 93 -5.15 0.93 0.09
C THR A 93 -3.74 0.46 -0.25
N PHE A 94 -3.62 -0.51 -1.14
CA PHE A 94 -2.34 -1.00 -1.66
C PHE A 94 -2.01 -0.30 -2.99
N LEU A 95 -1.00 0.56 -2.98
CA LEU A 95 -0.48 1.23 -4.17
C LEU A 95 0.67 0.41 -4.75
N ASP A 96 0.42 -0.24 -5.89
CA ASP A 96 1.43 -0.98 -6.64
C ASP A 96 2.20 -0.01 -7.54
N VAL A 97 3.45 0.22 -7.17
CA VAL A 97 4.40 1.08 -7.89
C VAL A 97 5.40 0.27 -8.71
N GLY A 98 5.11 -1.00 -8.98
CA GLY A 98 5.96 -1.92 -9.72
C GLY A 98 6.42 -1.32 -11.07
N ALA A 99 5.52 -0.70 -11.83
CA ALA A 99 5.85 -0.12 -13.13
C ALA A 99 6.86 1.06 -13.07
N PHE A 100 7.17 1.59 -11.88
CA PHE A 100 8.09 2.73 -11.69
C PHE A 100 9.52 2.32 -11.29
N SER A 101 9.83 1.04 -11.02
CA SER A 101 11.24 0.65 -10.83
C SER A 101 11.94 0.46 -12.18
N GLU A 102 12.69 1.47 -12.58
CA GLU A 102 13.71 1.32 -13.60
C GLU A 102 14.96 0.74 -12.91
N GLY A 103 15.27 -0.54 -13.15
CA GLY A 103 16.47 -1.21 -12.64
C GLY A 103 16.36 -1.91 -11.28
N ALA A 104 17.51 -2.38 -10.76
CA ALA A 104 17.67 -3.24 -9.57
C ALA A 104 17.54 -2.53 -8.20
N GLY A 105 16.87 -1.38 -8.16
CA GLY A 105 16.73 -0.57 -6.94
C GLY A 105 15.61 -1.07 -6.03
N HIS A 106 15.93 -1.34 -4.76
CA HIS A 106 15.02 -1.83 -3.72
C HIS A 106 14.14 -0.74 -3.07
N PHE A 107 14.22 0.51 -3.54
CA PHE A 107 13.54 1.66 -2.90
C PHE A 107 12.88 2.61 -3.91
N THR A 108 11.87 2.11 -4.61
CA THR A 108 11.16 2.83 -5.68
C THR A 108 10.61 4.19 -5.27
N VAL A 109 10.11 4.32 -4.04
CA VAL A 109 9.43 5.53 -3.57
C VAL A 109 10.41 6.66 -3.20
N GLY A 110 11.58 6.33 -2.66
CA GLY A 110 12.59 7.34 -2.29
C GLY A 110 13.48 7.79 -3.46
N ASP A 111 13.61 6.96 -4.48
CA ASP A 111 14.45 7.24 -5.66
C ASP A 111 13.65 7.79 -6.86
N SER A 112 12.31 7.81 -6.78
CA SER A 112 11.44 8.33 -7.85
C SER A 112 10.87 9.70 -7.50
N ALA A 113 11.32 10.73 -8.23
CA ALA A 113 10.78 12.09 -8.10
C ALA A 113 9.25 12.14 -8.30
N ALA A 114 8.71 11.28 -9.16
CA ALA A 114 7.26 11.18 -9.38
C ALA A 114 6.52 10.66 -8.14
N LEU A 115 7.09 9.70 -7.42
CA LEU A 115 6.48 9.14 -6.20
C LEU A 115 6.64 10.08 -5.00
N ILE A 116 7.75 10.82 -4.92
CA ILE A 116 7.91 11.87 -3.91
C ILE A 116 6.86 12.97 -4.10
N LEU A 117 6.68 13.47 -5.33
CA LEU A 117 5.65 14.48 -5.62
C LEU A 117 4.23 13.95 -5.39
N LEU A 118 4.00 12.65 -5.57
CA LEU A 118 2.73 12.02 -5.23
C LEU A 118 2.50 12.01 -3.71
N LEU A 119 3.51 11.63 -2.94
CA LEU A 119 3.43 11.64 -1.47
C LEU A 119 3.19 13.03 -0.91
N ASP A 120 3.89 14.05 -1.45
CA ASP A 120 3.72 15.45 -1.08
C ASP A 120 2.26 15.90 -1.26
N ARG A 121 1.67 15.54 -2.42
CA ARG A 121 0.25 15.80 -2.69
C ARG A 121 -0.71 15.00 -1.83
N ILE A 122 -0.36 13.76 -1.45
CA ILE A 122 -1.19 12.95 -0.55
C ILE A 122 -1.20 13.53 0.86
N ALA A 123 -0.05 14.01 1.35
CA ALA A 123 0.09 14.61 2.68
C ALA A 123 -0.63 15.97 2.78
N ASP A 124 -0.62 16.76 1.71
CA ASP A 124 -1.30 18.07 1.67
C ASP A 124 -2.84 17.97 1.55
N LEU A 125 -3.38 16.78 1.26
CA LEU A 125 -4.80 16.56 1.02
C LEU A 125 -5.49 15.84 2.20
N GLU A 126 -5.50 16.50 3.36
CA GLU A 126 -6.40 16.19 4.49
C GLU A 126 -7.87 16.31 4.02
N GLY A 127 -8.43 15.22 3.49
CA GLY A 127 -9.85 15.10 3.14
C GLY A 127 -10.17 14.59 1.73
N ALA A 128 -9.17 14.37 0.85
CA ALA A 128 -9.45 13.98 -0.54
C ALA A 128 -9.85 12.51 -0.71
N PHE A 129 -9.49 11.60 0.20
CA PHE A 129 -9.82 10.18 0.03
C PHE A 129 -11.33 9.86 0.13
N GLU A 130 -12.11 10.66 0.84
CA GLU A 130 -13.58 10.51 0.87
C GLU A 130 -14.25 11.09 -0.39
N ALA A 131 -13.73 12.19 -0.93
CA ALA A 131 -14.24 12.80 -2.15
C ALA A 131 -13.82 12.04 -3.42
N ASP A 132 -12.61 11.48 -3.45
CA ASP A 132 -12.06 10.81 -4.63
C ASP A 132 -12.64 9.39 -4.82
N ARG A 133 -13.00 8.69 -3.72
CA ARG A 133 -13.81 7.46 -3.76
C ARG A 133 -15.12 7.64 -4.53
N GLN A 134 -15.71 8.84 -4.49
CA GLN A 134 -16.95 9.18 -5.19
C GLN A 134 -16.72 9.77 -6.58
N ALA A 135 -15.60 10.46 -6.80
CA ALA A 135 -15.43 11.32 -7.97
C ALA A 135 -14.75 10.68 -9.18
N ARG A 136 -14.16 9.47 -9.08
CA ARG A 136 -13.43 8.81 -10.20
C ARG A 136 -12.50 9.80 -10.92
N VAL A 137 -11.81 10.69 -10.20
CA VAL A 137 -10.95 11.66 -10.87
C VAL A 137 -9.65 10.94 -11.18
N GLY A 138 -9.41 10.67 -12.45
CA GLY A 138 -8.18 10.06 -12.97
C GLY A 138 -6.97 10.98 -12.81
N LEU A 139 -6.58 11.25 -11.57
CA LEU A 139 -5.37 12.02 -11.21
C LEU A 139 -4.13 11.13 -11.16
N LEU A 140 -4.33 9.80 -11.09
CA LEU A 140 -3.28 8.81 -11.12
C LEU A 140 -3.46 7.94 -12.38
N PRO A 141 -2.52 7.93 -13.33
CA PRO A 141 -2.50 6.95 -14.42
C PRO A 141 -2.36 5.56 -13.81
N GLY A 142 -3.44 4.80 -13.76
CA GLY A 142 -3.43 3.51 -13.09
C GLY A 142 -4.74 2.73 -13.16
N VAL A 143 -4.66 1.45 -12.80
CA VAL A 143 -5.82 0.55 -12.70
C VAL A 143 -6.22 0.42 -11.23
N VAL A 144 -7.49 0.69 -10.93
CA VAL A 144 -8.05 0.54 -9.57
C VAL A 144 -8.83 -0.77 -9.49
N LEU A 145 -8.51 -1.61 -8.51
CA LEU A 145 -9.13 -2.90 -8.22
C LEU A 145 -9.54 -2.93 -6.74
N THR A 146 -10.83 -2.99 -6.44
CA THR A 146 -11.32 -3.12 -5.06
C THR A 146 -11.82 -4.54 -4.81
N VAL A 147 -11.29 -5.18 -3.76
CA VAL A 147 -11.70 -6.50 -3.30
C VAL A 147 -12.16 -6.39 -1.85
N GLN A 148 -13.49 -6.46 -1.66
CA GLN A 148 -14.15 -6.17 -0.37
C GLN A 148 -13.73 -4.80 0.20
N ASN A 149 -12.99 -4.76 1.31
CA ASN A 149 -12.56 -3.53 1.98
C ASN A 149 -11.16 -3.07 1.53
N ALA A 150 -10.41 -3.91 0.83
CA ALA A 150 -9.09 -3.55 0.35
C ALA A 150 -9.15 -3.03 -1.08
N THR A 151 -8.42 -1.93 -1.33
CA THR A 151 -8.30 -1.32 -2.66
C THR A 151 -6.87 -1.43 -3.13
N GLN A 152 -6.65 -2.00 -4.30
CA GLN A 152 -5.38 -1.97 -5.01
C GLN A 152 -5.42 -0.91 -6.11
N ILE A 153 -4.37 -0.11 -6.20
CA ILE A 153 -4.18 0.88 -7.27
C ILE A 153 -2.85 0.57 -7.93
N VAL A 154 -2.86 0.13 -9.19
CA VAL A 154 -1.66 -0.15 -9.98
C VAL A 154 -1.29 1.09 -10.77
N LEU A 155 -0.16 1.72 -10.46
CA LEU A 155 0.28 2.91 -11.15
C LEU A 155 1.09 2.58 -12.41
N HIS A 156 0.92 3.38 -13.45
CA HIS A 156 1.72 3.30 -14.69
C HIS A 156 2.39 4.65 -15.01
N PRO A 157 3.66 4.66 -15.46
CA PRO A 157 4.30 5.90 -15.92
C PRO A 157 3.58 6.46 -17.16
N VAL A 158 3.23 7.76 -17.14
CA VAL A 158 2.56 8.44 -18.27
C VAL A 158 3.38 8.36 -19.56
N ALA A 159 4.72 8.33 -19.45
CA ALA A 159 5.62 8.20 -20.60
C ALA A 159 5.47 6.85 -21.34
N GLY A 160 4.99 5.79 -20.66
CA GLY A 160 4.76 4.48 -21.27
C GLY A 160 3.43 4.35 -22.02
N MET A 161 2.45 5.23 -21.76
CA MET A 161 1.14 5.16 -22.43
C MET A 161 1.17 5.69 -23.87
N ALA A 162 2.15 6.54 -24.20
CA ALA A 162 2.29 7.10 -25.54
C ALA A 162 2.78 6.07 -26.58
N SER A 163 3.46 5.00 -26.15
CA SER A 163 3.99 3.97 -27.05
C SER A 163 3.00 2.84 -27.36
N GLU A 164 2.01 2.58 -26.50
CA GLU A 164 0.97 1.58 -26.75
C GLU A 164 -0.15 2.07 -27.68
N LEU A 165 -0.43 3.38 -27.70
CA LEU A 165 -1.41 3.98 -28.62
C LEU A 165 -0.86 4.19 -30.05
N ALA A 166 0.43 3.94 -30.25
CA ALA A 166 1.11 4.08 -31.54
C ALA A 166 1.29 2.75 -32.30
N ARG A 167 0.61 1.67 -31.87
CA ARG A 167 0.73 0.34 -32.48
C ARG A 167 -0.59 -0.25 -32.95
#